data_AF-A0A7W8VWA7-F1
#
_entry.id   AF-A0A7W8VWA7-F1
#
_cell.length_a   1.000
_cell.length_b   1.000
_cell.length_c   1.000
_cell.angle_alpha   90.00
_cell.angle_beta   90.00
_cell.angle_gamma   90.00
#
_symmetry.space_group_name_H-M   'P 1'
#
loop_
_entity.id
_entity.type
_entity.pdbx_description
1 polymer ?
#
loop_
_entity_poly.entity_id
_entity_poly.type
_entity_poly.pdbx_seq_one_letter_code
_entity_poly.pdbx_strand_id
1 'polypeptide(L)'
;MPHNLYLHSSIGRTRAVKRDPASIRSAIGMSRIDTIASLVIAALINMAILILAAAAFYATGHDQITQIEDAYRLLAPIVGTGFAAFLFAITLLASGQSSTFTGTVAGQVIMEGFLKMKIPCWQRRFITRALALYPLIRMTSDRSLMGEFANTLPTRLLVWTLFVAISAANLWLVVQTVGLAG
;
A
#
# COMPACT_ATOMS: atom_id res chain seq x y z
N MET A 1 3.22 -10.78 -4.35
CA MET A 1 4.20 -10.00 -3.57
C MET A 1 4.79 -10.87 -2.45
N PRO A 2 6.11 -10.88 -2.22
CA PRO A 2 6.76 -11.82 -1.28
C PRO A 2 6.26 -11.70 0.17
N HIS A 3 5.96 -10.49 0.63
CA HIS A 3 5.47 -10.24 2.00
C HIS A 3 4.11 -10.92 2.28
N ASN A 4 3.27 -11.14 1.25
CA ASN A 4 1.99 -11.83 1.41
C ASN A 4 2.16 -13.30 1.77
N LEU A 5 3.26 -13.96 1.36
CA LEU A 5 3.51 -15.35 1.71
C LEU A 5 3.72 -15.51 3.22
N TYR A 6 4.52 -14.62 3.81
CA TYR A 6 4.77 -14.58 5.25
C TYR A 6 3.51 -14.21 6.03
N LEU A 7 2.79 -13.18 5.58
CA LEU A 7 1.55 -12.76 6.21
C LEU A 7 0.49 -13.86 6.17
N HIS A 8 0.22 -14.43 5.00
CA HIS A 8 -0.79 -15.48 4.82
C HIS A 8 -0.47 -16.72 5.66
N SER A 9 0.81 -17.12 5.71
CA SER A 9 1.27 -18.20 6.60
C SER A 9 1.01 -17.89 8.08
N SER A 10 1.24 -16.65 8.51
CA SER A 10 0.99 -16.24 9.90
C SER A 10 -0.50 -16.21 10.27
N ILE A 11 -1.35 -15.75 9.36
CA ILE A 11 -2.81 -15.69 9.54
C ILE A 11 -3.40 -17.11 9.54
N GLY A 12 -2.87 -18.02 8.71
CA GLY A 12 -3.27 -19.42 8.74
C GLY A 12 -3.11 -20.06 10.13
N ARG A 13 -2.12 -19.62 10.92
CA ARG A 13 -1.88 -20.10 12.29
C ARG A 13 -2.85 -19.53 13.34
N THR A 14 -3.60 -18.46 13.05
CA THR A 14 -4.58 -17.91 14.01
C THR A 14 -5.90 -18.69 14.00
N ARG A 15 -6.16 -19.51 12.97
CA ARG A 15 -7.33 -20.40 12.94
C ARG A 15 -7.19 -21.48 14.02
N ALA A 16 -8.21 -21.62 14.86
CA ALA A 16 -8.32 -22.67 15.86
C ALA A 16 -8.62 -24.03 15.18
N VAL A 17 -7.59 -24.69 14.67
CA VAL A 17 -7.69 -26.03 14.04
C VAL A 17 -7.26 -27.08 15.05
N LYS A 18 -8.08 -28.13 15.22
CA LYS A 18 -7.71 -29.28 16.06
C LYS A 18 -6.51 -30.00 15.43
N ARG A 19 -5.58 -30.50 16.24
CA ARG A 19 -4.35 -31.18 15.78
C ARG A 19 -4.61 -32.63 15.33
N ASP A 20 -5.74 -32.88 14.68
CA ASP A 20 -6.07 -34.17 14.08
C ASP A 20 -5.88 -34.12 12.55
N PRO A 21 -5.42 -35.22 11.91
CA PRO A 21 -5.13 -35.24 10.48
C PRO A 21 -6.32 -34.87 9.58
N ALA A 22 -7.55 -35.17 10.00
CA ALA A 22 -8.76 -34.89 9.22
C ALA A 22 -9.11 -33.39 9.24
N SER A 23 -9.04 -32.75 10.41
CA SER A 23 -9.27 -31.31 10.59
C SER A 23 -8.20 -30.49 9.87
N ILE A 24 -6.93 -30.91 9.92
CA ILE A 24 -5.85 -30.26 9.17
C ILE A 24 -6.10 -30.34 7.65
N ARG A 25 -6.48 -31.52 7.13
CA ARG A 25 -6.79 -31.67 5.69
C ARG A 25 -7.95 -30.79 5.26
N SER A 26 -9.02 -30.73 6.05
CA SER A 26 -10.16 -29.85 5.80
C SER A 26 -9.76 -28.37 5.83
N ALA A 27 -8.97 -27.94 6.82
CA ALA A 27 -8.48 -26.57 6.94
C ALA A 27 -7.60 -26.16 5.75
N ILE A 28 -6.72 -27.04 5.28
CA ILE A 28 -5.91 -26.80 4.08
C ILE A 28 -6.80 -26.69 2.84
N GLY A 29 -7.79 -27.57 2.69
CA GLY A 29 -8.75 -27.51 1.57
C GLY A 29 -9.50 -26.18 1.54
N MET A 30 -9.99 -25.72 2.68
CA MET A 30 -10.68 -24.44 2.81
C MET A 30 -9.75 -23.24 2.53
N SER A 31 -8.54 -23.26 3.09
CA SER A 31 -7.52 -22.22 2.83
C SER A 31 -7.12 -22.16 1.35
N ARG A 32 -7.06 -23.32 0.67
CA ARG A 32 -6.82 -23.39 -0.77
C ARG A 32 -7.93 -22.71 -1.56
N ILE A 33 -9.19 -23.00 -1.25
CA ILE A 33 -10.35 -22.39 -1.93
C ILE A 33 -10.35 -20.86 -1.71
N ASP A 34 -10.16 -20.41 -0.47
CA ASP A 34 -10.10 -18.98 -0.11
C ASP A 34 -8.97 -18.24 -0.86
N THR A 35 -7.78 -18.85 -0.92
CA THR A 35 -6.63 -18.30 -1.66
C THR A 35 -6.89 -18.26 -3.17
N ILE A 36 -7.44 -19.32 -3.74
CA ILE A 36 -7.75 -19.37 -5.18
C ILE A 36 -8.82 -18.31 -5.52
N ALA A 37 -9.90 -18.23 -4.75
CA ALA A 37 -10.97 -17.28 -4.99
C ALA A 37 -10.47 -15.82 -4.91
N SER A 38 -9.70 -15.48 -3.87
CA SER A 38 -9.12 -14.14 -3.72
C SER A 38 -8.12 -13.78 -4.83
N LEU A 39 -7.27 -14.71 -5.25
CA LEU A 39 -6.34 -14.49 -6.37
C LEU A 39 -7.06 -14.36 -7.71
N VAL A 40 -8.13 -15.13 -7.95
CA VAL A 40 -8.96 -15.02 -9.16
C VAL A 40 -9.65 -13.67 -9.21
N ILE A 41 -10.22 -13.20 -8.09
CA ILE A 41 -10.83 -11.86 -8.02
C ILE A 41 -9.78 -10.78 -8.32
N ALA A 42 -8.59 -10.86 -7.71
CA ALA A 42 -7.51 -9.92 -7.97
C ALA A 42 -7.06 -9.95 -9.45
N ALA A 43 -6.99 -11.14 -10.06
CA ALA A 43 -6.68 -11.28 -11.48
C ALA A 43 -7.76 -10.65 -12.38
N LEU A 44 -9.04 -10.86 -12.07
CA LEU A 44 -10.16 -10.25 -12.79
C LEU A 44 -10.11 -8.72 -12.72
N ILE A 45 -9.79 -8.16 -11.56
CA ILE A 45 -9.62 -6.70 -11.39
C ILE A 45 -8.47 -6.19 -12.26
N ASN A 46 -7.31 -6.86 -12.23
CA ASN A 46 -6.16 -6.46 -13.05
C ASN A 46 -6.47 -6.56 -14.56
N MET A 47 -7.19 -7.59 -14.99
CA MET A 47 -7.63 -7.72 -16.38
C MET A 47 -8.64 -6.63 -16.75
N ALA A 48 -9.58 -6.28 -15.86
CA ALA A 48 -10.53 -5.20 -16.09
C ALA A 48 -9.82 -3.85 -16.26
N ILE A 49 -8.83 -3.54 -15.42
CA ILE A 49 -8.01 -2.33 -15.54
C ILE A 49 -7.28 -2.31 -16.89
N LEU A 50 -6.69 -3.44 -17.30
CA LEU A 50 -5.97 -3.54 -18.57
C LEU A 50 -6.89 -3.34 -19.79
N ILE A 51 -8.06 -3.99 -19.80
CA ILE A 51 -9.05 -3.87 -20.87
C ILE A 51 -9.59 -2.44 -20.92
N LEU A 52 -9.89 -1.83 -19.77
CA LEU A 52 -10.37 -0.46 -19.69
C LEU A 52 -9.32 0.53 -20.21
N ALA A 53 -8.05 0.33 -19.86
CA ALA A 53 -6.96 1.14 -20.36
C ALA A 53 -6.77 1.02 -21.88
N ALA A 54 -6.82 -0.21 -22.41
CA ALA A 54 -6.80 -0.42 -23.85
C ALA A 54 -7.99 0.28 -24.55
N ALA A 55 -9.21 0.11 -24.04
CA ALA A 55 -10.39 0.74 -24.64
C ALA A 55 -10.37 2.28 -24.57
N ALA A 56 -9.93 2.86 -23.45
CA ALA A 56 -9.94 4.30 -23.25
C ALA A 56 -8.81 5.04 -23.98
N PHE A 57 -7.65 4.39 -24.13
CA PHE A 57 -6.42 5.07 -24.54
C PHE A 57 -5.80 4.54 -25.85
N TYR A 58 -5.88 3.23 -26.09
CA TYR A 58 -5.34 2.64 -27.32
C TYR A 58 -6.26 2.91 -28.51
N ALA A 59 -7.58 2.83 -28.32
CA ALA A 59 -8.55 3.10 -29.39
C ALA A 59 -8.63 4.58 -29.79
N THR A 60 -8.19 5.50 -28.92
CA THR A 60 -8.27 6.95 -29.10
C THR A 60 -6.97 7.58 -29.62
N GLY A 61 -5.90 6.82 -29.79
CA GLY A 61 -4.58 7.32 -30.24
C GLY A 61 -3.84 8.14 -29.19
N HIS A 62 -4.12 7.92 -27.90
CA HIS A 62 -3.46 8.60 -26.78
C HIS A 62 -2.26 7.76 -26.31
N ASP A 63 -1.18 7.75 -27.09
CA ASP A 63 -0.01 6.89 -26.91
C ASP A 63 0.95 7.38 -25.80
N GLN A 64 0.72 8.60 -25.29
CA GLN A 64 1.62 9.36 -24.42
C GLN A 64 1.29 9.24 -22.92
N ILE A 65 0.62 8.16 -22.50
CA ILE A 65 0.19 8.01 -21.10
C ILE A 65 1.31 7.42 -20.27
N THR A 66 2.02 8.30 -19.60
CA THR A 66 3.20 7.96 -18.80
C THR A 66 2.96 8.12 -17.30
N GLN A 67 1.81 8.68 -16.90
CA GLN A 67 1.58 9.15 -15.53
C GLN A 67 0.28 8.59 -14.92
N ILE A 68 0.28 8.38 -13.60
CA ILE A 68 -0.88 7.89 -12.84
C ILE A 68 -2.00 8.93 -12.83
N GLU A 69 -1.65 10.20 -13.00
CA GLU A 69 -2.52 11.36 -13.04
C GLU A 69 -3.53 11.28 -14.19
N ASP A 70 -3.22 10.59 -15.29
CA ASP A 70 -4.15 10.36 -16.39
C ASP A 70 -5.10 9.19 -16.15
N ALA A 71 -4.84 8.35 -15.15
CA ALA A 71 -5.60 7.13 -14.92
C ALA A 71 -7.06 7.38 -14.51
N TYR A 72 -7.41 8.55 -13.94
CA TYR A 72 -8.82 8.85 -13.65
C TYR A 72 -9.67 8.97 -14.92
N ARG A 73 -9.04 9.28 -16.07
CA ARG A 73 -9.74 9.36 -17.36
C ARG A 73 -10.32 8.02 -17.78
N LEU A 74 -9.80 6.91 -17.27
CA LEU A 74 -10.37 5.57 -17.43
C LEU A 74 -11.81 5.47 -16.91
N LEU A 75 -12.14 6.24 -15.86
CA LEU A 75 -13.46 6.23 -15.24
C LEU A 75 -14.43 7.23 -15.86
N ALA A 76 -13.92 8.23 -16.60
CA ALA A 76 -14.74 9.29 -17.18
C ALA A 76 -15.89 8.79 -18.09
N PRO A 77 -15.71 7.75 -18.94
CA PRO A 77 -16.80 7.23 -19.78
C PRO A 77 -17.92 6.53 -19.01
N ILE A 78 -17.65 6.04 -17.80
CA ILE A 78 -18.61 5.25 -17.00
C ILE A 78 -19.36 6.14 -16.01
N VAL A 79 -18.64 7.06 -15.36
CA VAL A 79 -19.15 7.81 -14.20
C VAL A 79 -19.20 9.33 -14.43
N GLY A 80 -18.81 9.79 -15.62
CA GLY A 80 -18.67 11.20 -15.96
C GLY A 80 -17.36 11.82 -15.48
N THR A 81 -16.85 12.80 -16.21
CA THR A 81 -15.54 13.44 -15.98
C THR A 81 -15.42 14.07 -14.59
N GLY A 82 -16.51 14.62 -14.04
CA GLY A 82 -16.50 15.27 -12.72
C GLY A 82 -16.37 14.30 -11.55
N PHE A 83 -17.03 13.13 -11.62
CA PHE A 83 -17.03 12.16 -10.51
C PHE A 83 -15.89 11.14 -10.61
N ALA A 84 -15.32 10.95 -11.80
CA ALA A 84 -14.20 10.05 -12.07
C ALA A 84 -12.96 10.35 -11.22
N ALA A 85 -12.55 11.63 -11.12
CA ALA A 85 -11.40 12.03 -10.31
C ALA A 85 -11.60 11.75 -8.82
N PHE A 86 -12.80 12.00 -8.30
CA PHE A 86 -13.14 11.74 -6.90
C PHE A 86 -13.12 10.23 -6.57
N LEU A 87 -13.76 9.41 -7.40
CA LEU A 87 -13.73 7.95 -7.24
C LEU A 87 -12.32 7.36 -7.36
N PHE A 88 -11.53 7.86 -8.32
CA PHE A 88 -10.15 7.46 -8.46
C PHE A 88 -9.34 7.80 -7.21
N ALA A 89 -9.49 9.02 -6.67
CA ALA A 89 -8.80 9.46 -5.46
C ALA A 89 -9.18 8.61 -4.24
N ILE A 90 -10.47 8.28 -4.05
CA ILE A 90 -10.92 7.39 -2.97
C ILE A 90 -10.33 5.99 -3.14
N THR A 91 -10.36 5.45 -4.35
CA THR A 91 -9.84 4.10 -4.65
C THR A 91 -8.33 4.03 -4.39
N LEU A 92 -7.59 5.04 -4.83
CA LEU A 92 -6.15 5.13 -4.61
C LEU A 92 -5.82 5.27 -3.11
N LEU A 93 -6.59 6.09 -2.39
CA LEU A 93 -6.45 6.25 -0.95
C LEU A 93 -6.74 4.95 -0.19
N ALA A 94 -7.83 4.25 -0.54
CA ALA A 94 -8.20 2.97 0.06
C ALA A 94 -7.15 1.89 -0.20
N SER A 95 -6.62 1.81 -1.42
CA SER A 95 -5.52 0.91 -1.78
C SER A 95 -4.26 1.19 -0.94
N GLY A 96 -3.90 2.46 -0.78
CA GLY A 96 -2.77 2.88 0.05
C GLY A 96 -2.91 2.51 1.53
N GLN A 97 -4.12 2.64 2.11
CA GLN A 97 -4.39 2.23 3.49
C GLN A 97 -4.28 0.71 3.66
N SER A 98 -4.89 -0.07 2.74
CA SER A 98 -4.85 -1.53 2.76
C SER A 98 -3.41 -2.07 2.65
N SER A 99 -2.61 -1.50 1.74
CA SER A 99 -1.19 -1.85 1.56
C SER A 99 -0.36 -1.53 2.82
N THR A 100 -0.60 -0.37 3.45
CA THR A 100 0.10 0.00 4.69
C THR A 100 -0.19 -1.00 5.81
N PHE A 101 -1.46 -1.38 6.00
CA PHE A 101 -1.83 -2.37 7.01
C PHE A 101 -1.14 -3.72 6.76
N THR A 102 -1.31 -4.26 5.56
CA THR A 102 -0.74 -5.56 5.13
C THR A 102 0.78 -5.57 5.28
N GLY A 103 1.47 -4.50 4.84
CA GLY A 103 2.91 -4.36 4.96
C GLY A 103 3.40 -4.30 6.40
N THR A 104 2.67 -3.62 7.30
CA THR A 104 3.06 -3.55 8.72
C THR A 104 2.90 -4.89 9.44
N VAL A 105 1.87 -5.67 9.15
CA VAL A 105 1.68 -7.00 9.76
C VAL A 105 2.70 -7.99 9.18
N ALA A 106 2.89 -8.00 7.87
CA ALA A 106 3.90 -8.84 7.23
C ALA A 106 5.32 -8.53 7.76
N GLY A 107 5.65 -7.24 7.91
CA GLY A 107 6.93 -6.81 8.48
C GLY A 107 7.15 -7.29 9.90
N GLN A 108 6.09 -7.35 10.72
CA GLN A 108 6.17 -7.92 12.07
C GLN A 108 6.48 -9.41 12.05
N VAL A 109 5.76 -10.16 11.21
CA VAL A 109 5.95 -11.61 11.06
C VAL A 109 7.39 -11.92 10.64
N ILE A 110 7.93 -11.16 9.68
CA ILE A 110 9.30 -11.34 9.20
C ILE A 110 10.30 -10.97 10.29
N MET A 111 10.13 -9.83 10.96
CA MET A 111 11.06 -9.37 12.01
C MET A 111 11.08 -10.30 13.22
N GLU A 112 9.92 -10.71 13.72
CA GLU A 112 9.83 -11.63 14.86
C GLU A 112 10.31 -13.03 14.49
N GLY A 113 10.01 -13.48 13.27
CA GLY A 113 10.41 -14.80 12.78
C GLY A 113 11.90 -14.93 12.48
N PHE A 114 12.49 -13.98 11.77
CA PHE A 114 13.88 -14.05 11.29
C PHE A 114 14.86 -13.29 12.18
N LEU A 115 14.52 -12.04 12.55
CA LEU A 115 15.41 -11.17 13.33
C LEU A 115 15.21 -11.31 14.84
N LYS A 116 14.19 -12.06 15.28
CA LYS A 116 13.77 -12.21 16.69
C LYS A 116 13.63 -10.86 17.41
N MET A 117 13.31 -9.81 16.66
CA MET A 117 13.22 -8.43 17.15
C MET A 117 11.76 -8.00 17.22
N LYS A 118 11.33 -7.57 18.40
CA LYS A 118 9.97 -7.06 18.64
C LYS A 118 10.01 -5.55 18.71
N ILE A 119 9.71 -4.89 17.60
CA ILE A 119 9.44 -3.45 17.58
C ILE A 119 7.92 -3.20 17.56
N PRO A 120 7.41 -2.23 18.33
CA PRO A 120 6.01 -1.85 18.27
C PRO A 120 5.63 -1.35 16.87
N CYS A 121 4.37 -1.57 16.49
CA CYS A 121 3.85 -1.28 15.15
C CYS A 121 4.07 0.16 14.69
N TRP A 122 3.99 1.11 15.63
CA TRP A 122 4.12 2.53 15.33
C TRP A 122 5.59 2.91 15.05
N GLN A 123 6.59 2.31 15.73
CA GLN A 123 8.03 2.46 15.39
C GLN A 123 8.29 1.98 13.97
N ARG A 124 7.80 0.77 13.67
CA ARG A 124 7.98 0.16 12.36
C ARG A 124 7.39 1.04 11.26
N ARG A 125 6.16 1.52 11.47
CA ARG A 125 5.48 2.42 10.53
C ARG A 125 6.23 3.74 10.36
N PHE A 126 6.82 4.28 11.42
CA PHE A 126 7.63 5.49 11.34
C PHE A 126 8.89 5.26 10.49
N ILE A 127 9.67 4.22 10.81
CA ILE A 127 10.94 3.93 10.11
C ILE A 127 10.68 3.67 8.62
N THR A 128 9.73 2.80 8.27
CA THR A 128 9.46 2.47 6.86
C THR A 128 8.90 3.65 6.09
N ARG A 129 8.06 4.49 6.70
CA ARG A 129 7.55 5.71 6.05
C ARG A 129 8.61 6.79 5.92
N ALA A 130 9.49 6.95 6.89
CA ALA A 130 10.60 7.89 6.80
C ALA A 130 11.55 7.50 5.65
N LEU A 131 11.91 6.21 5.57
CA LEU A 131 12.75 5.67 4.50
C LEU A 131 12.09 5.80 3.11
N ALA A 132 10.76 5.79 3.02
CA ALA A 132 10.05 5.97 1.75
C ALA A 132 9.85 7.45 1.38
N LEU A 133 9.43 8.28 2.34
CA LEU A 133 9.07 9.68 2.09
C LEU A 133 10.30 10.56 1.92
N TYR A 134 11.37 10.35 2.68
CA TYR A 134 12.58 11.16 2.56
C TYR A 134 13.16 11.19 1.14
N PRO A 135 13.47 10.05 0.49
CA PRO A 135 13.98 10.06 -0.88
C PRO A 135 12.94 10.61 -1.87
N LEU A 136 11.65 10.29 -1.68
CA LEU A 136 10.58 10.82 -2.53
C LEU A 136 10.55 12.35 -2.52
N ILE A 137 10.58 12.97 -1.33
CA ILE A 137 10.55 14.43 -1.18
C ILE A 137 11.81 15.05 -1.80
N ARG A 138 12.98 14.41 -1.62
CA ARG A 138 14.24 14.87 -2.22
C ARG A 138 14.20 14.80 -3.74
N MET A 139 13.77 13.68 -4.31
CA MET A 139 13.73 13.47 -5.77
C MET A 139 12.69 14.38 -6.44
N THR A 140 11.49 14.49 -5.88
CA THR A 140 10.42 15.36 -6.42
C THR A 140 10.73 16.86 -6.26
N SER A 141 11.61 17.21 -5.33
CA SER A 141 12.08 18.58 -5.16
C SER A 141 13.29 18.89 -6.04
N ASP A 142 13.97 17.90 -6.62
CA ASP A 142 15.19 18.12 -7.37
C ASP A 142 14.89 18.65 -8.78
N ARG A 143 15.31 19.88 -9.07
CA ARG A 143 15.11 20.51 -10.37
C ARG A 143 15.93 19.83 -11.48
N SER A 144 17.03 19.15 -11.14
CA SER A 144 17.79 18.41 -12.15
C SER A 144 17.09 17.13 -12.61
N LEU A 145 16.21 16.56 -11.77
CA LEU A 145 15.46 15.33 -12.08
C LEU A 145 14.07 15.63 -12.65
N MET A 146 13.36 16.63 -12.09
CA MET A 146 11.96 16.90 -12.41
C MET A 146 11.77 18.10 -13.36
N GLY A 147 12.82 18.86 -13.66
CA GLY A 147 12.75 20.01 -14.56
C GLY A 147 11.71 21.04 -14.12
N GLU A 148 10.79 21.37 -15.02
CA GLU A 148 9.67 22.31 -14.77
C GLU A 148 8.63 21.77 -13.78
N PHE A 149 8.52 20.44 -13.64
CA PHE A 149 7.57 19.78 -12.74
C PHE A 149 8.07 19.62 -11.30
N ALA A 150 9.24 20.16 -10.98
CA ALA A 150 9.77 20.13 -9.62
C ALA A 150 8.84 20.88 -8.65
N ASN A 151 8.70 20.36 -7.42
CA ASN A 151 7.82 20.95 -6.42
C ASN A 151 8.07 22.46 -6.24
N THR A 152 6.99 23.25 -6.38
CA THR A 152 7.02 24.68 -6.10
C THR A 152 7.27 24.93 -4.61
N LEU A 153 7.77 26.13 -4.27
CA LEU A 153 8.07 26.51 -2.89
C LEU A 153 6.92 26.24 -1.89
N PRO A 154 5.65 26.56 -2.21
CA PRO A 154 4.51 26.25 -1.35
C PRO A 154 4.32 24.75 -1.15
N THR A 155 4.33 23.97 -2.23
CA THR A 155 4.16 22.51 -2.17
C THR A 155 5.30 21.86 -1.40
N ARG A 156 6.54 22.31 -1.62
CA ARG A 156 7.71 21.83 -0.88
C ARG A 156 7.58 22.12 0.62
N LEU A 157 7.21 23.34 1.01
CA LEU A 157 7.00 23.71 2.41
C LEU A 157 5.87 22.89 3.04
N LEU A 158 4.75 22.70 2.34
CA LEU A 158 3.63 21.89 2.82
C LEU A 158 4.04 20.44 3.03
N VAL A 159 4.74 19.83 2.07
CA VAL A 159 5.18 18.44 2.14
C VAL A 159 6.22 18.23 3.25
N TRP A 160 7.17 19.15 3.41
CA TRP A 160 8.13 19.11 4.52
C TRP A 160 7.45 19.33 5.88
N THR A 161 6.46 20.23 5.95
CA THR A 161 5.70 20.48 7.18
C THR A 161 4.92 19.25 7.59
N LEU A 162 4.21 18.61 6.65
CA LEU A 162 3.50 17.35 6.89
C LEU A 162 4.46 16.24 7.29
N PHE A 163 5.62 16.13 6.62
CA PHE A 163 6.64 15.14 6.96
C PHE A 163 7.16 15.33 8.39
N VAL A 164 7.51 16.56 8.77
CA VAL A 164 7.99 16.89 10.12
C VAL A 164 6.89 16.69 11.16
N ALA A 165 5.66 17.12 10.90
CA ALA A 165 4.54 16.96 11.82
C ALA A 165 4.18 15.48 12.04
N ILE A 166 4.08 14.68 10.97
CA ILE A 166 3.85 13.24 11.06
C ILE A 166 5.01 12.58 11.78
N SER A 167 6.25 12.98 11.49
CA SER A 167 7.44 12.42 12.14
C SER A 167 7.49 12.76 13.64
N ALA A 168 7.21 14.00 14.01
CA ALA A 168 7.19 14.48 15.38
C ALA A 168 6.06 13.85 16.20
N ALA A 169 4.84 13.73 15.64
CA ALA A 169 3.73 13.06 16.31
C ALA A 169 4.01 11.57 16.55
N ASN A 170 4.62 10.89 15.57
CA ASN A 170 5.03 9.49 15.75
C ASN A 170 6.21 9.37 16.72
N LEU A 171 7.16 10.31 16.70
CA LEU A 171 8.30 10.35 17.64
C LEU A 171 7.84 10.60 19.08
N TRP A 172 6.86 11.48 19.27
CA TRP A 172 6.25 11.74 20.57
C TRP A 172 5.56 10.49 21.13
N LEU A 173 4.84 9.74 20.28
CA LEU A 173 4.31 8.43 20.62
C LEU A 173 5.43 7.41 20.95
N VAL A 174 6.64 7.53 20.36
CA VAL A 174 7.83 6.76 20.81
C VAL A 174 8.13 7.03 22.26
N VAL A 175 8.36 8.29 22.56
CA VAL A 175 8.93 8.68 23.82
C VAL A 175 7.93 8.36 24.93
N GLN A 176 6.64 8.56 24.67
CA GLN A 176 5.58 8.19 25.60
C GLN A 176 5.50 6.67 25.85
N THR A 177 5.60 5.84 24.81
CA THR A 177 5.48 4.38 24.98
C THR A 177 6.74 3.73 25.57
N VAL A 178 7.92 4.26 25.27
CA VAL A 178 9.18 3.81 25.87
C VAL A 178 9.32 4.32 27.30
N GLY A 179 8.90 5.56 27.59
CA GLY A 179 8.93 6.14 28.94
C GLY A 179 7.91 5.56 29.92
N LEU A 180 6.85 4.90 29.44
CA LEU A 180 5.90 4.15 30.27
C LEU A 180 6.29 2.68 30.47
N ALA A 181 7.28 2.19 29.73
CA ALA A 181 7.78 0.80 29.80
C ALA A 181 9.13 0.68 30.53
N GLY A 182 9.63 1.79 31.10
CA GLY A 182 10.85 1.87 31.90
C GLY A 182 10.57 1.92 33.40
#